data_AF-A0A3D0CAK6-F1
#
_entry.id   AF-A0A3D0CAK6-F1
#
_cell.length_a   1.000
_cell.length_b   1.000
_cell.length_c   1.000
_cell.angle_alpha   90.00
_cell.angle_beta   90.00
_cell.angle_gamma   90.00
#
_symmetry.space_group_name_H-M   'P 1'
#
loop_
_entity.id
_entity.type
_entity.pdbx_description
1 polymer ?
#
loop_
_entity_poly.entity_id
_entity_poly.type
_entity_poly.pdbx_seq_one_letter_code
_entity_poly.pdbx_strand_id
1 'polypeptide(L)'
;MENDVEYINTHNLPAPLANAIKRDSYSKGDAVISATGLMRPARMSALFDHYDDQIQRDVTSEVWSLFGRAVHWILEQGETDGYITEERFFATCDGWRVSGQLDVQETQEDGSRVIQDYKTRKVYGVMHGGSADEEQLNIYAWLARQNGIEISGLQIINLIKDWSKHQVDRVAGYPERDVHIQNINMWTPEEADAFVRERVLIHKRARDGDLPECTDDERWYRGEKFAVRKEGRKTAVRVFNLKEEAETFISALKDNSKHYVEHRKGVNMRCESYCDVSEYCFQYQSIKVQNEQKS
;
A
#
# COMPACT_ATOMS: atom_id res chain seq x y z
N MET A 1 8.37 -20.26 -10.05
CA MET A 1 7.09 -20.88 -9.69
C MET A 1 6.04 -19.87 -10.06
N GLU A 2 5.20 -20.19 -11.05
CA GLU A 2 3.97 -19.43 -11.30
C GLU A 2 3.15 -19.50 -10.00
N ASN A 3 2.60 -18.37 -9.56
CA ASN A 3 1.77 -18.38 -8.35
C ASN A 3 0.47 -19.13 -8.70
N ASP A 4 0.13 -20.18 -7.95
CA ASP A 4 -1.01 -21.08 -8.24
C ASP A 4 -2.36 -20.55 -7.70
N VAL A 5 -2.54 -19.23 -7.69
CA VAL A 5 -3.77 -18.61 -7.18
C VAL A 5 -4.96 -18.94 -8.09
N GLU A 6 -6.01 -19.51 -7.50
CA GLU A 6 -7.24 -19.79 -8.22
C GLU A 6 -8.11 -18.52 -8.33
N TYR A 7 -8.47 -18.12 -9.56
CA TYR A 7 -9.37 -16.99 -9.78
C TYR A 7 -10.83 -17.42 -9.96
N ILE A 8 -11.69 -17.01 -9.04
CA ILE A 8 -13.15 -17.24 -9.05
C ILE A 8 -13.93 -16.03 -9.60
N ASN A 9 -15.15 -16.25 -10.07
CA ASN A 9 -16.03 -15.21 -10.62
C ASN A 9 -17.41 -15.26 -9.95
N THR A 10 -17.47 -14.92 -8.66
CA THR A 10 -18.69 -15.04 -7.84
C THR A 10 -19.85 -14.18 -8.34
N HIS A 11 -19.54 -13.08 -9.03
CA HIS A 11 -20.51 -12.14 -9.57
C HIS A 11 -20.90 -12.40 -11.04
N ASN A 12 -20.46 -13.51 -11.64
CA ASN A 12 -20.77 -13.89 -13.03
C ASN A 12 -20.48 -12.77 -14.04
N LEU A 13 -19.34 -12.08 -13.90
CA LEU A 13 -18.88 -11.10 -14.88
C LEU A 13 -18.79 -11.73 -16.27
N PRO A 14 -19.04 -10.98 -17.36
CA PRO A 14 -18.85 -11.47 -18.71
C PRO A 14 -17.47 -12.08 -18.90
N ALA A 15 -17.40 -13.28 -19.52
CA ALA A 15 -16.16 -14.02 -19.68
C ALA A 15 -14.98 -13.21 -20.27
N PRO A 16 -15.18 -12.32 -21.28
CA PRO A 16 -14.09 -11.48 -21.78
C PRO A 16 -13.50 -10.54 -20.71
N LEU A 17 -14.36 -9.97 -19.86
CA LEU A 17 -13.93 -9.08 -18.77
C LEU A 17 -13.20 -9.86 -17.68
N ALA A 18 -13.77 -10.99 -17.24
CA ALA A 18 -13.13 -11.85 -16.25
C ALA A 18 -11.74 -12.33 -16.73
N ASN A 19 -11.62 -12.72 -18.00
CA ASN A 19 -10.34 -13.14 -18.58
C ASN A 19 -9.34 -11.99 -18.70
N ALA A 20 -9.77 -10.78 -19.04
CA ALA A 20 -8.89 -9.60 -19.10
C ALA A 20 -8.33 -9.23 -17.71
N ILE A 21 -9.12 -9.45 -16.66
CA ILE A 21 -8.69 -9.24 -15.27
C ILE A 21 -7.66 -10.31 -14.86
N LYS A 22 -7.96 -11.59 -15.14
CA LYS A 22 -7.11 -12.75 -14.83
C LYS A 22 -5.75 -12.75 -15.52
N ARG A 23 -5.66 -12.13 -16.70
CA ARG A 23 -4.39 -11.99 -17.42
C ARG A 23 -3.44 -11.12 -16.58
N ASP A 24 -2.58 -11.78 -15.82
CA ASP A 24 -1.44 -11.12 -15.19
C ASP A 24 -0.27 -11.16 -16.19
N SER A 25 0.17 -9.99 -16.63
CA SER A 25 1.38 -9.83 -17.45
C SER A 25 2.65 -9.77 -16.60
N TYR A 26 2.51 -9.87 -15.27
CA TYR A 26 3.63 -9.74 -14.34
C TYR A 26 4.54 -10.97 -14.39
N SER A 27 5.80 -10.75 -14.80
CA SER A 27 6.90 -11.69 -14.61
C SER A 27 7.86 -11.14 -13.55
N LYS A 28 8.19 -11.98 -12.55
CA LYS A 28 9.29 -11.69 -11.60
C LYS A 28 10.67 -11.77 -12.29
N GLY A 29 10.74 -12.24 -13.53
CA GLY A 29 11.99 -12.59 -14.21
C GLY A 29 12.80 -13.58 -13.36
N ASP A 30 14.12 -13.44 -13.39
CA ASP A 30 15.05 -14.23 -12.57
C ASP A 30 15.23 -13.70 -11.14
N ALA A 31 14.46 -12.69 -10.72
CA ALA A 31 14.62 -12.08 -9.41
C ALA A 31 13.98 -12.93 -8.31
N VAL A 32 14.62 -12.95 -7.14
CA VAL A 32 14.08 -13.60 -5.94
C VAL A 32 12.98 -12.73 -5.32
N ILE A 33 13.14 -11.40 -5.37
CA ILE A 33 12.18 -10.44 -4.82
C ILE A 33 12.20 -9.13 -5.62
N SER A 34 11.05 -8.48 -5.77
CA SER A 34 10.95 -7.14 -6.36
C SER A 34 11.05 -6.05 -5.28
N ALA A 35 11.29 -4.80 -5.69
CA ALA A 35 11.22 -3.63 -4.81
C ALA A 35 9.87 -3.56 -4.07
N THR A 36 8.76 -3.70 -4.82
CA THR A 36 7.41 -3.79 -4.24
C THR A 36 7.21 -5.01 -3.35
N GLY A 37 7.93 -6.10 -3.60
CA GLY A 37 7.95 -7.29 -2.75
C GLY A 37 8.66 -7.04 -1.41
N LEU A 38 9.77 -6.30 -1.42
CA LEU A 38 10.48 -5.89 -0.19
C LEU A 38 9.58 -5.05 0.72
N MET A 39 8.72 -4.22 0.14
CA MET A 39 7.74 -3.40 0.86
C MET A 39 6.63 -4.19 1.54
N ARG A 40 6.33 -5.42 1.07
CA ARG A 40 5.28 -6.23 1.69
C ARG A 40 5.73 -6.74 3.05
N PRO A 41 4.82 -6.88 4.03
CA PRO A 41 5.15 -7.50 5.31
C PRO A 41 5.73 -8.90 5.08
N ALA A 42 6.89 -9.21 5.66
CA ALA A 42 7.61 -10.44 5.38
C ALA A 42 6.81 -11.69 5.75
N ARG A 43 6.06 -11.65 6.85
CA ARG A 43 5.09 -12.69 7.21
C ARG A 43 4.04 -12.91 6.13
N MET A 44 3.47 -11.84 5.58
CA MET A 44 2.47 -11.94 4.53
C MET A 44 3.07 -12.61 3.28
N SER A 45 4.28 -12.20 2.88
CA SER A 45 4.97 -12.81 1.74
C SER A 45 5.27 -14.29 1.96
N ALA A 46 5.81 -14.67 3.12
CA ALA A 46 6.16 -16.06 3.42
C ALA A 46 4.93 -16.97 3.55
N LEU A 47 3.85 -16.49 4.17
CA LEU A 47 2.59 -17.23 4.20
C LEU A 47 2.00 -17.37 2.79
N PHE A 48 2.12 -16.35 1.94
CA PHE A 48 1.62 -16.43 0.58
C PHE A 48 2.41 -17.47 -0.22
N ASP A 49 3.74 -17.45 -0.13
CA ASP A 49 4.61 -18.46 -0.77
C ASP A 49 4.32 -19.90 -0.29
N HIS A 50 3.64 -20.09 0.87
CA HIS A 50 3.31 -21.40 1.43
C HIS A 50 1.88 -21.89 1.14
N TYR A 51 0.94 -20.96 0.92
CA TYR A 51 -0.49 -21.26 0.80
C TYR A 51 -1.08 -20.74 -0.52
N ASP A 52 -0.29 -20.30 -1.49
CA ASP A 52 -0.77 -19.71 -2.74
C ASP A 52 -1.68 -20.67 -3.53
N ASP A 53 -1.38 -21.95 -3.49
CA ASP A 53 -2.19 -23.06 -4.03
C ASP A 53 -3.59 -23.20 -3.40
N GLN A 54 -3.79 -22.63 -2.21
CA GLN A 54 -5.04 -22.64 -1.45
C GLN A 54 -5.76 -21.29 -1.44
N ILE A 55 -5.19 -20.26 -2.08
CA ILE A 55 -5.77 -18.92 -2.13
C ILE A 55 -6.72 -18.83 -3.32
N GLN A 56 -7.96 -18.44 -3.02
CA GLN A 56 -8.94 -18.05 -4.03
C GLN A 56 -9.07 -16.53 -4.10
N ARG A 57 -9.00 -15.97 -5.31
CA ARG A 57 -9.24 -14.55 -5.56
C ARG A 57 -10.43 -14.33 -6.47
N ASP A 58 -11.34 -13.47 -6.06
CA ASP A 58 -12.45 -13.08 -6.92
C ASP A 58 -12.02 -12.04 -7.96
N VAL A 59 -12.38 -12.24 -9.22
CA VAL A 59 -12.05 -11.29 -10.30
C VAL A 59 -12.58 -9.87 -10.05
N THR A 60 -13.63 -9.69 -9.24
CA THR A 60 -14.15 -8.36 -8.90
C THR A 60 -13.22 -7.57 -7.96
N SER A 61 -12.38 -8.22 -7.16
CA SER A 61 -11.40 -7.51 -6.31
C SER A 61 -10.25 -6.91 -7.14
N GLU A 62 -10.01 -7.45 -8.33
CA GLU A 62 -8.88 -7.09 -9.19
C GLU A 62 -9.19 -6.02 -10.25
N VAL A 63 -10.44 -5.53 -10.31
CA VAL A 63 -10.85 -4.52 -11.29
C VAL A 63 -9.98 -3.25 -11.20
N TRP A 64 -9.57 -2.86 -10.00
CA TRP A 64 -8.70 -1.69 -9.82
C TRP A 64 -7.27 -1.92 -10.34
N SER A 65 -6.77 -3.16 -10.26
CA SER A 65 -5.48 -3.55 -10.85
C SER A 65 -5.54 -3.44 -12.37
N LEU A 66 -6.64 -3.88 -12.99
CA LEU A 66 -6.87 -3.71 -14.43
C LEU A 66 -6.81 -2.23 -14.85
N PHE A 67 -7.46 -1.33 -14.11
CA PHE A 67 -7.39 0.11 -14.39
C PHE A 67 -5.95 0.65 -14.28
N GLY A 68 -5.19 0.22 -13.27
CA GLY A 68 -3.78 0.58 -13.14
C GLY A 68 -2.98 0.15 -14.36
N ARG A 69 -3.04 -1.13 -14.72
CA ARG A 69 -2.35 -1.68 -15.90
C ARG A 69 -2.71 -0.94 -17.19
N ALA A 70 -3.99 -0.63 -17.38
CA ALA A 70 -4.46 0.09 -18.57
C ALA A 70 -3.88 1.52 -18.64
N VAL A 71 -3.78 2.20 -17.49
CA VAL A 71 -3.21 3.55 -17.43
C VAL A 71 -1.70 3.52 -17.71
N HIS A 72 -0.93 2.63 -17.08
CA HIS A 72 0.51 2.50 -17.36
C HIS A 72 0.74 2.20 -18.85
N TRP A 73 0.02 1.22 -19.41
CA TRP A 73 0.16 0.88 -20.83
C TRP A 73 -0.07 2.07 -21.78
N ILE A 74 -0.99 2.98 -21.46
CA ILE A 74 -1.22 4.21 -22.25
C ILE A 74 -0.08 5.20 -22.06
N LEU A 75 0.39 5.39 -20.82
CA LEU A 75 1.47 6.34 -20.49
C LEU A 75 2.80 5.92 -21.11
N GLU A 76 3.06 4.61 -21.18
CA GLU A 76 4.22 4.02 -21.86
C GLU A 76 4.34 4.43 -23.33
N GLN A 77 3.22 4.68 -24.01
CA GLN A 77 3.21 5.11 -25.42
C GLN A 77 3.67 6.57 -25.61
N GLY A 78 3.85 7.32 -24.52
CA GLY A 78 4.29 8.72 -24.53
C GLY A 78 5.79 8.91 -24.75
N GLU A 79 6.43 8.10 -25.59
CA GLU A 79 7.87 8.16 -25.86
C GLU A 79 8.31 9.59 -26.20
N THR A 80 9.27 10.12 -25.43
CA THR A 80 9.75 11.50 -25.52
C THR A 80 11.25 11.52 -25.30
N ASP A 81 11.98 12.28 -26.11
CA ASP A 81 13.43 12.46 -25.95
C ASP A 81 13.78 12.96 -24.54
N GLY A 82 14.82 12.37 -23.95
CA GLY A 82 15.23 12.67 -22.56
C GLY A 82 14.51 11.83 -21.51
N TYR A 83 13.51 11.02 -21.87
CA TYR A 83 12.81 10.11 -20.97
C TYR A 83 13.07 8.65 -21.34
N ILE A 84 13.25 7.81 -20.32
CA ILE A 84 13.35 6.36 -20.45
C ILE A 84 12.17 5.75 -19.71
N THR A 85 11.36 4.95 -20.39
CA THR A 85 10.18 4.31 -19.81
C THR A 85 10.37 2.80 -19.66
N GLU A 86 9.74 2.20 -18.64
CA GLU A 86 9.69 0.75 -18.41
C GLU A 86 11.07 0.04 -18.41
N GLU A 87 12.04 0.61 -17.69
CA GLU A 87 13.34 -0.02 -17.52
C GLU A 87 13.39 -0.88 -16.25
N ARG A 88 13.93 -2.09 -16.37
CA ARG A 88 14.15 -3.00 -15.24
C ARG A 88 15.59 -2.99 -14.78
N PHE A 89 15.78 -2.72 -13.49
CA PHE A 89 17.07 -2.88 -12.83
C PHE A 89 17.12 -4.13 -11.97
N PHE A 90 18.33 -4.65 -11.80
CA PHE A 90 18.63 -5.77 -10.94
C PHE A 90 19.86 -5.46 -10.08
N ALA A 91 19.86 -5.95 -8.85
CA ALA A 91 21.03 -5.94 -7.99
C ALA A 91 21.04 -7.18 -7.09
N THR A 92 22.19 -7.50 -6.52
CA THR A 92 22.31 -8.58 -5.54
C THR A 92 22.48 -7.98 -4.14
N CYS A 93 21.64 -8.39 -3.20
CA CYS A 93 21.77 -8.02 -1.80
C CYS A 93 21.71 -9.30 -0.94
N ASP A 94 22.76 -9.53 -0.15
CA ASP A 94 22.97 -10.77 0.62
C ASP A 94 22.76 -12.07 -0.20
N GLY A 95 23.03 -12.07 -1.50
CA GLY A 95 22.81 -13.26 -2.35
C GLY A 95 21.38 -13.48 -2.81
N TRP A 96 20.45 -12.56 -2.50
CA TRP A 96 19.16 -12.48 -3.19
C TRP A 96 19.25 -11.49 -4.35
N ARG A 97 18.74 -11.90 -5.52
CA ARG A 97 18.58 -11.01 -6.67
C ARG A 97 17.32 -10.17 -6.47
N VAL A 98 17.49 -8.87 -6.27
CA VAL A 98 16.44 -7.86 -6.14
C VAL A 98 16.19 -7.24 -7.51
N SER A 99 14.93 -6.96 -7.85
CA SER A 99 14.57 -6.26 -9.08
C SER A 99 13.61 -5.10 -8.85
N GLY A 100 13.60 -4.14 -9.78
CA GLY A 100 12.62 -3.06 -9.81
C GLY A 100 12.34 -2.66 -11.25
N GLN A 101 11.06 -2.48 -11.56
CA GLN A 101 10.59 -1.96 -12.84
C GLN A 101 10.22 -0.50 -12.59
N LEU A 102 10.92 0.42 -13.22
CA LEU A 102 10.67 1.84 -13.09
C LEU A 102 9.78 2.29 -14.24
N ASP A 103 8.74 3.06 -13.94
CA ASP A 103 7.80 3.53 -14.96
C ASP A 103 8.50 4.54 -15.88
N VAL A 104 9.11 5.58 -15.31
CA VAL A 104 9.75 6.69 -16.05
C VAL A 104 11.02 7.17 -15.36
N GLN A 105 12.01 7.53 -16.17
CA GLN A 105 13.24 8.18 -15.74
C GLN A 105 13.53 9.37 -16.66
N GLU A 106 13.63 10.56 -16.07
CA GLU A 106 13.98 11.79 -16.79
C GLU A 106 15.49 12.04 -16.69
N THR A 107 16.16 12.05 -17.83
CA THR A 107 17.61 12.29 -17.93
C THR A 107 17.89 13.78 -17.83
N GLN A 108 18.72 14.17 -16.87
CA GLN A 108 19.14 15.55 -16.66
C GLN A 108 20.35 15.90 -17.53
N GLU A 109 20.65 17.20 -17.67
CA GLU A 109 21.78 17.68 -18.47
C GLU A 109 23.15 17.13 -18.02
N ASP A 110 23.31 16.86 -16.73
CA ASP A 110 24.53 16.28 -16.14
C ASP A 110 24.61 14.75 -16.24
N GLY A 111 23.60 14.12 -16.85
CA GLY A 111 23.48 12.67 -17.01
C GLY A 111 22.87 11.93 -15.81
N SER A 112 22.58 12.63 -14.70
CA SER A 112 21.79 12.05 -13.60
C SER A 112 20.33 11.82 -14.03
N ARG A 113 19.59 11.00 -13.26
CA ARG A 113 18.17 10.73 -13.54
C ARG A 113 17.26 11.15 -12.39
N VAL A 114 16.07 11.62 -12.75
CA VAL A 114 14.94 11.76 -11.82
C VAL A 114 13.99 10.58 -12.07
N ILE A 115 13.71 9.80 -11.03
CA ILE A 115 12.80 8.65 -11.12
C ILE A 115 11.37 9.14 -10.88
N GLN A 116 10.46 8.75 -11.76
CA GLN A 116 9.04 9.08 -11.72
C GLN A 116 8.22 7.78 -11.71
N ASP A 117 7.31 7.66 -10.73
CA ASP A 117 6.35 6.55 -10.62
C ASP A 117 4.92 7.09 -10.73
N TYR A 118 4.12 6.46 -11.59
CA TYR A 118 2.73 6.83 -11.82
C TYR A 118 1.82 6.14 -10.82
N LYS A 119 0.97 6.92 -10.14
CA LYS A 119 -0.03 6.37 -9.20
C LYS A 119 -1.42 6.83 -9.57
N THR A 120 -2.33 5.89 -9.89
CA THR A 120 -3.75 6.20 -10.04
C THR A 120 -4.51 5.93 -8.73
N ARG A 121 -4.80 6.97 -7.95
CA ARG A 121 -5.36 6.81 -6.59
C ARG A 121 -6.45 7.83 -6.26
N LYS A 122 -7.08 7.63 -5.10
CA LYS A 122 -8.04 8.58 -4.54
C LYS A 122 -7.32 9.70 -3.80
N VAL A 123 -7.96 10.86 -3.67
CA VAL A 123 -7.41 12.03 -2.97
C VAL A 123 -6.98 11.72 -1.53
N TYR A 124 -7.71 10.82 -0.86
CA TYR A 124 -7.34 10.35 0.48
C TYR A 124 -5.92 9.77 0.51
N GLY A 125 -5.55 8.97 -0.48
CA GLY A 125 -4.21 8.36 -0.57
C GLY A 125 -3.12 9.35 -0.92
N VAL A 126 -3.44 10.45 -1.61
CA VAL A 126 -2.48 11.55 -1.86
C VAL A 126 -2.24 12.33 -0.58
N MET A 127 -3.29 12.68 0.15
CA MET A 127 -3.20 13.55 1.33
C MET A 127 -2.72 12.83 2.59
N HIS A 128 -2.95 11.52 2.68
CA HIS A 128 -2.65 10.71 3.87
C HIS A 128 -1.81 9.49 3.51
N GLY A 129 -1.05 9.56 2.40
CA GLY A 129 -0.11 8.52 2.01
C GLY A 129 0.94 8.30 3.11
N GLY A 130 1.27 7.04 3.38
CA GLY A 130 2.34 6.68 4.32
C GLY A 130 3.72 6.71 3.66
N SER A 131 4.73 6.18 4.36
CA SER A 131 6.12 6.09 3.88
C SER A 131 6.33 5.13 2.71
N ALA A 132 5.35 4.26 2.40
CA ALA A 132 5.51 3.20 1.40
C ALA A 132 5.96 3.68 0.02
N ASP A 133 5.48 4.86 -0.39
CA ASP A 133 5.85 5.53 -1.63
C ASP A 133 7.33 6.00 -1.60
N GLU A 134 7.75 6.61 -0.48
CA GLU A 134 9.12 7.04 -0.26
C GLU A 134 10.08 5.84 -0.25
N GLU A 135 9.72 4.80 0.50
CA GLU A 135 10.48 3.56 0.60
C GLU A 135 10.61 2.87 -0.77
N GLN A 136 9.52 2.78 -1.55
CA GLN A 136 9.55 2.18 -2.89
C GLN A 136 10.53 2.92 -3.82
N LEU A 137 10.40 4.25 -3.93
CA LEU A 137 11.24 5.03 -4.84
C LEU A 137 12.69 5.06 -4.40
N ASN A 138 12.98 5.00 -3.10
CA ASN A 138 14.35 4.88 -2.62
C ASN A 138 14.97 3.49 -2.88
N ILE A 139 14.17 2.41 -2.89
CA ILE A 139 14.66 1.11 -3.39
C ILE A 139 14.98 1.21 -4.89
N TYR A 140 14.16 1.90 -5.68
CA TYR A 140 14.47 2.14 -7.10
C TYR A 140 15.74 2.97 -7.29
N ALA A 141 15.95 4.01 -6.47
CA ALA A 141 17.19 4.77 -6.48
C ALA A 141 18.41 3.90 -6.12
N TRP A 142 18.28 3.06 -5.09
CA TRP A 142 19.33 2.09 -4.74
C TRP A 142 19.62 1.16 -5.93
N LEU A 143 18.60 0.56 -6.55
CA LEU A 143 18.77 -0.31 -7.71
C LEU A 143 19.48 0.40 -8.88
N ALA A 144 19.08 1.64 -9.20
CA ALA A 144 19.71 2.42 -10.25
C ALA A 144 21.20 2.69 -9.95
N ARG A 145 21.53 3.05 -8.70
CA ARG A 145 22.92 3.25 -8.25
C ARG A 145 23.75 1.96 -8.35
N GLN A 146 23.17 0.81 -8.00
CA GLN A 146 23.83 -0.51 -8.18
C GLN A 146 24.10 -0.83 -9.67
N ASN A 147 23.43 -0.14 -10.59
CA ASN A 147 23.63 -0.24 -12.04
C ASN A 147 24.43 0.96 -12.62
N GLY A 148 25.12 1.73 -11.77
CA GLY A 148 26.00 2.82 -12.18
C GLY A 148 25.28 4.08 -12.62
N ILE A 149 24.02 4.26 -12.20
CA ILE A 149 23.21 5.43 -12.55
C ILE A 149 23.06 6.32 -11.31
N GLU A 150 23.46 7.58 -11.47
CA GLU A 150 23.27 8.61 -10.45
C GLU A 150 21.84 9.14 -10.46
N ILE A 151 21.26 9.29 -9.27
CA ILE A 151 19.88 9.75 -9.08
C ILE A 151 19.87 11.09 -8.38
N SER A 152 19.22 12.08 -9.00
CA SER A 152 19.13 13.46 -8.54
C SER A 152 17.75 13.84 -8.00
N GLY A 153 16.73 13.01 -8.20
CA GLY A 153 15.40 13.26 -7.67
C GLY A 153 14.46 12.06 -7.75
N LEU A 154 13.41 12.10 -6.92
CA LEU A 154 12.36 11.09 -6.82
C LEU A 154 10.99 11.77 -6.84
N GLN A 155 10.08 11.28 -7.66
CA GLN A 155 8.76 11.88 -7.85
C GLN A 155 7.67 10.84 -8.03
N ILE A 156 6.50 11.14 -7.45
CA ILE A 156 5.27 10.44 -7.76
C ILE A 156 4.36 11.35 -8.56
N ILE A 157 3.92 10.86 -9.71
CA ILE A 157 2.94 11.54 -10.55
C ILE A 157 1.55 10.94 -10.24
N ASN A 158 0.78 11.68 -9.45
CA ASN A 158 -0.53 11.24 -9.00
C ASN A 158 -1.62 11.58 -10.00
N LEU A 159 -2.33 10.57 -10.47
CA LEU A 159 -3.57 10.69 -11.24
C LEU A 159 -4.77 10.44 -10.30
N ILE A 160 -5.47 11.52 -9.95
CA ILE A 160 -6.46 11.53 -8.86
C ILE A 160 -7.86 11.27 -9.40
N LYS A 161 -8.40 10.09 -9.12
CA LYS A 161 -9.67 9.59 -9.71
C LYS A 161 -10.92 10.32 -9.22
N ASP A 162 -10.91 10.79 -7.98
CA ASP A 162 -12.04 11.42 -7.28
C ASP A 162 -11.78 12.91 -6.95
N TRP A 163 -10.95 13.56 -7.76
CA TRP A 163 -10.66 14.98 -7.62
C TRP A 163 -11.91 15.85 -7.87
N SER A 164 -12.05 16.93 -7.12
CA SER A 164 -13.17 17.87 -7.23
C SER A 164 -12.68 19.30 -7.09
N LYS A 165 -12.91 20.11 -8.14
CA LYS A 165 -12.61 21.55 -8.14
C LYS A 165 -13.21 22.30 -6.95
N HIS A 166 -14.38 21.87 -6.47
CA HIS A 166 -15.06 22.52 -5.35
C HIS A 166 -14.37 22.31 -3.99
N GLN A 167 -13.47 21.35 -3.87
CA GLN A 167 -12.77 21.03 -2.62
C GLN A 167 -11.45 21.81 -2.47
N VAL A 168 -10.88 22.32 -3.57
CA VAL A 168 -9.57 23.02 -3.59
C VAL A 168 -9.51 24.15 -2.56
N ASP A 169 -10.52 25.02 -2.54
CA ASP A 169 -10.57 26.15 -1.61
C ASP A 169 -11.16 25.81 -0.23
N ARG A 170 -11.67 24.57 -0.04
CA ARG A 170 -12.42 24.17 1.16
C ARG A 170 -11.65 23.26 2.10
N VAL A 171 -10.74 22.46 1.57
CA VAL A 171 -10.00 21.44 2.31
C VAL A 171 -8.53 21.81 2.28
N ALA A 172 -7.97 22.10 3.45
CA ALA A 172 -6.55 22.40 3.58
C ALA A 172 -5.70 21.22 3.08
N GLY A 173 -4.71 21.51 2.24
CA GLY A 173 -3.84 20.48 1.62
C GLY A 173 -4.50 19.66 0.52
N TYR A 174 -5.69 20.04 0.04
CA TYR A 174 -6.31 19.38 -1.11
C TYR A 174 -5.51 19.69 -2.39
N PRO A 175 -5.22 18.69 -3.24
CA PRO A 175 -4.46 18.92 -4.48
C PRO A 175 -5.13 19.96 -5.39
N GLU A 176 -4.35 20.94 -5.85
CA GLU A 176 -4.84 22.03 -6.72
C GLU A 176 -5.37 21.53 -8.06
N ARG A 177 -4.89 20.37 -8.52
CA ARG A 177 -5.20 19.72 -9.79
C ARG A 177 -5.42 18.23 -9.58
N ASP A 178 -6.10 17.63 -10.55
CA ASP A 178 -6.34 16.19 -10.67
C ASP A 178 -5.08 15.40 -11.06
N VAL A 179 -4.07 16.08 -11.59
CA VAL A 179 -2.69 15.58 -11.69
C VAL A 179 -1.81 16.32 -10.68
N HIS A 180 -1.16 15.58 -9.79
CA HIS A 180 -0.31 16.16 -8.74
C HIS A 180 1.06 15.49 -8.68
N ILE A 181 2.10 16.25 -8.98
CA ILE A 181 3.49 15.80 -8.84
C ILE A 181 3.91 16.01 -7.38
N GLN A 182 4.29 14.92 -6.73
CA GLN A 182 4.77 14.90 -5.36
C GLN A 182 6.26 14.57 -5.38
N ASN A 183 7.09 15.50 -4.90
CA ASN A 183 8.51 15.23 -4.68
C ASN A 183 8.67 14.33 -3.45
N ILE A 184 9.52 13.32 -3.59
CA ILE A 184 9.80 12.34 -2.55
C ILE A 184 11.20 12.61 -1.97
N ASN A 185 11.31 12.47 -0.66
CA ASN A 185 12.60 12.61 0.01
C ASN A 185 13.54 11.49 -0.44
N MET A 186 14.73 11.87 -0.89
CA MET A 186 15.75 10.92 -1.33
C MET A 186 16.70 10.63 -0.19
N TRP A 187 16.82 9.36 0.16
CA TRP A 187 17.75 8.86 1.15
C TRP A 187 19.19 8.92 0.66
N THR A 188 20.12 8.98 1.61
CA THR A 188 21.53 8.79 1.31
C THR A 188 21.76 7.36 0.78
N PRO A 189 22.87 7.12 0.04
CA PRO A 189 23.24 5.78 -0.38
C PRO A 189 23.31 4.78 0.78
N GLU A 190 23.81 5.19 1.94
CA GLU A 190 23.95 4.36 3.13
C GLU A 190 22.61 4.01 3.77
N GLU A 191 21.70 4.97 3.87
CA GLU A 191 20.33 4.76 4.37
C GLU A 191 19.58 3.76 3.49
N ALA A 192 19.66 3.93 2.16
CA ALA A 192 19.01 3.04 1.22
C ALA A 192 19.60 1.63 1.23
N ASP A 193 20.93 1.49 1.33
CA ASP A 193 21.57 0.18 1.46
C ASP A 193 21.16 -0.53 2.75
N ALA A 194 21.18 0.18 3.88
CA ALA A 194 20.77 -0.36 5.17
C ALA A 194 19.30 -0.83 5.14
N PHE A 195 18.40 -0.03 4.58
CA PHE A 195 16.99 -0.38 4.46
C PHE A 195 16.77 -1.60 3.56
N VAL A 196 17.36 -1.62 2.37
CA VAL A 196 17.23 -2.76 1.43
C VAL A 196 17.78 -4.04 2.07
N ARG A 197 18.95 -3.97 2.70
CA ARG A 197 19.58 -5.08 3.42
C ARG A 197 18.69 -5.59 4.54
N GLU A 198 18.17 -4.71 5.38
CA GLU A 198 17.24 -5.07 6.46
C GLU A 198 16.01 -5.81 5.90
N ARG A 199 15.35 -5.25 4.88
CA ARG A 199 14.16 -5.87 4.28
C ARG A 199 14.50 -7.24 3.69
N VAL A 200 15.61 -7.39 2.96
CA VAL A 200 16.05 -8.68 2.42
C VAL A 200 16.25 -9.70 3.53
N LEU A 201 16.92 -9.34 4.63
CA LEU A 201 17.17 -10.25 5.76
C LEU A 201 15.88 -10.67 6.47
N ILE A 202 14.93 -9.74 6.67
CA ILE A 202 13.63 -10.05 7.27
C ILE A 202 12.82 -11.01 6.37
N HIS A 203 12.79 -10.78 5.05
CA HIS A 203 12.11 -11.68 4.12
C HIS A 203 12.75 -13.07 4.03
N LYS A 204 14.09 -13.14 4.12
CA LYS A 204 14.80 -14.43 4.22
C LYS A 204 14.40 -15.22 5.45
N ARG A 205 14.47 -14.60 6.63
CA ARG A 205 14.06 -15.21 7.90
C ARG A 205 12.62 -15.71 7.84
N ALA A 206 11.71 -14.89 7.30
CA ALA A 206 10.31 -15.27 7.14
C ALA A 206 10.14 -16.50 6.24
N ARG A 207 10.87 -16.56 5.13
CA ARG A 207 10.87 -17.74 4.23
C ARG A 207 11.45 -18.99 4.91
N ASP A 208 12.41 -18.82 5.82
CA ASP A 208 12.97 -19.91 6.64
C ASP A 208 12.07 -20.30 7.84
N GLY A 209 10.89 -19.69 7.97
CA GLY A 209 9.87 -20.03 8.98
C GLY A 209 9.82 -19.10 10.20
N ASP A 210 10.75 -18.16 10.33
CA ASP A 210 10.70 -17.13 11.38
C ASP A 210 9.83 -15.96 10.92
N LEU A 211 8.52 -16.06 11.19
CA LEU A 211 7.50 -15.12 10.73
C LEU A 211 7.36 -13.92 11.69
N PRO A 212 8.06 -12.77 11.47
CA PRO A 212 7.92 -11.59 12.33
C PRO A 212 6.47 -11.08 12.33
N GLU A 213 6.01 -10.51 13.42
CA GLU A 213 4.69 -9.87 13.47
C GLU A 213 4.63 -8.64 12.56
N CYS A 214 3.50 -8.46 11.88
CA CYS A 214 3.25 -7.25 11.10
C CYS A 214 3.07 -6.06 12.05
N THR A 215 3.70 -4.93 11.75
CA THR A 215 3.53 -3.69 12.53
C THR A 215 2.11 -3.11 12.41
N ASP A 216 1.75 -2.13 13.24
CA ASP A 216 0.46 -1.42 13.12
C ASP A 216 0.32 -0.74 11.74
N ASP A 217 1.39 -0.13 11.24
CA ASP A 217 1.43 0.49 9.93
C ASP A 217 1.30 -0.55 8.81
N GLU A 218 1.97 -1.70 8.93
CA GLU A 218 1.82 -2.80 7.98
C GLU A 218 0.39 -3.37 8.01
N ARG A 219 -0.27 -3.43 9.17
CA ARG A 219 -1.66 -3.90 9.30
C ARG A 219 -2.71 -2.85 8.92
N TRP A 220 -2.29 -1.61 8.67
CA TRP A 220 -3.18 -0.46 8.54
C TRP A 220 -4.14 -0.34 9.73
N TYR A 221 -3.57 -0.45 10.94
CA TYR A 221 -4.33 -0.43 12.17
C TYR A 221 -4.95 0.96 12.40
N ARG A 222 -6.28 0.97 12.49
CA ARG A 222 -7.06 2.14 12.88
C ARG A 222 -7.46 1.94 14.32
N GLY A 223 -6.77 2.64 15.23
CA GLY A 223 -6.97 2.53 16.67
C GLY A 223 -8.42 2.66 17.13
N GLU A 224 -8.70 2.17 18.34
CA GLU A 224 -10.03 2.21 18.95
C GLU A 224 -10.58 3.65 19.03
N LYS A 225 -11.91 3.76 18.95
CA LYS A 225 -12.62 5.04 19.07
C LYS A 225 -13.76 4.92 20.08
N PHE A 226 -14.02 5.99 20.80
CA PHE A 226 -15.11 6.06 21.78
C PHE A 226 -16.10 7.13 21.33
N ALA A 227 -17.22 6.70 20.77
CA ALA A 227 -18.23 7.59 20.20
C ALA A 227 -19.29 7.90 21.25
N VAL A 228 -19.44 9.18 21.62
CA VAL A 228 -20.54 9.62 22.47
C VAL A 228 -21.81 9.69 21.63
N ARG A 229 -22.79 8.85 21.96
CA ARG A 229 -24.10 8.78 21.32
C ARG A 229 -25.15 9.48 22.19
N LYS A 230 -26.23 9.90 21.55
CA LYS A 230 -27.45 10.37 22.21
C LYS A 230 -28.61 9.47 21.79
N GLU A 231 -29.47 9.11 22.73
CA GLU A 231 -30.69 8.35 22.44
C GLU A 231 -31.49 8.99 21.30
N GLY A 232 -31.91 8.16 20.34
CA GLY A 232 -32.65 8.60 19.15
C GLY A 232 -31.83 9.28 18.04
N ARG A 233 -30.54 9.61 18.26
CA ARG A 233 -29.69 10.23 17.23
C ARG A 233 -28.96 9.17 16.38
N LYS A 234 -29.08 9.27 15.05
CA LYS A 234 -28.40 8.36 14.11
C LYS A 234 -26.87 8.52 14.04
N THR A 235 -26.35 9.70 14.35
CA THR A 235 -24.91 10.03 14.31
C THR A 235 -24.33 10.19 15.71
N ALA A 236 -23.00 10.03 15.84
CA ALA A 236 -22.32 10.38 17.07
C ALA A 236 -22.39 11.90 17.33
N VAL A 237 -22.46 12.25 18.60
CA VAL A 237 -22.31 13.65 19.06
C VAL A 237 -20.86 14.07 18.92
N ARG A 238 -19.94 13.21 19.36
CA ARG A 238 -18.49 13.40 19.26
C ARG A 238 -17.79 12.05 19.35
N VAL A 239 -16.57 11.95 18.83
CA VAL A 239 -15.74 10.73 18.87
C VAL A 239 -14.40 11.08 19.50
N PHE A 240 -13.94 10.23 20.43
CA PHE A 240 -12.71 10.38 21.19
C PHE A 240 -11.76 9.21 20.93
N ASN A 241 -10.48 9.40 21.25
CA ASN A 241 -9.48 8.34 21.20
C ASN A 241 -9.39 7.56 22.51
N LEU A 242 -9.79 8.18 23.63
CA LEU A 242 -9.75 7.57 24.95
C LEU A 242 -11.16 7.50 25.56
N LYS A 243 -11.42 6.41 26.28
CA LYS A 243 -12.70 6.18 26.97
C LYS A 243 -12.97 7.26 28.02
N GLU A 244 -11.96 7.59 28.82
CA GLU A 244 -12.04 8.57 29.90
C GLU A 244 -12.42 9.97 29.39
N GLU A 245 -11.92 10.36 28.21
CA GLU A 245 -12.30 11.63 27.57
C GLU A 245 -13.77 11.65 27.16
N ALA A 246 -14.28 10.53 26.63
CA ALA A 246 -15.68 10.38 26.25
C ALA A 246 -16.61 10.42 27.47
N GLU A 247 -16.24 9.76 28.56
CA GLU A 247 -16.98 9.76 29.83
C GLU A 247 -16.96 11.15 30.49
N THR A 248 -15.79 11.80 30.50
CA THR A 248 -15.65 13.19 30.98
C THR A 248 -16.55 14.13 30.17
N PHE A 249 -16.56 13.99 28.84
CA PHE A 249 -17.45 14.77 27.98
C PHE A 249 -18.93 14.54 28.30
N ILE A 250 -19.37 13.30 28.52
CA ILE A 250 -20.76 13.01 28.92
C ILE A 250 -21.09 13.66 30.26
N SER A 251 -20.21 13.55 31.25
CA SER A 251 -20.43 14.09 32.59
C SER A 251 -20.66 15.61 32.60
N ALA A 252 -20.05 16.33 31.65
CA ALA A 252 -20.20 17.77 31.47
C ALA A 252 -21.51 18.20 30.77
N LEU A 253 -22.29 17.27 30.22
CA LEU A 253 -23.56 17.57 29.55
C LEU A 253 -24.71 17.70 30.55
N LYS A 254 -25.59 18.70 30.36
CA LYS A 254 -26.78 18.91 31.20
C LYS A 254 -27.79 17.76 31.14
N ASP A 255 -27.82 17.02 30.02
CA ASP A 255 -28.67 15.85 29.78
C ASP A 255 -27.83 14.58 29.63
N ASN A 256 -26.83 14.41 30.51
CA ASN A 256 -25.91 13.28 30.52
C ASN A 256 -26.60 11.90 30.50
N SER A 257 -27.76 11.76 31.16
CA SER A 257 -28.54 10.52 31.22
C SER A 257 -29.07 10.03 29.88
N LYS A 258 -29.11 10.90 28.86
CA LYS A 258 -29.52 10.55 27.48
C LYS A 258 -28.34 10.17 26.59
N HIS A 259 -27.12 10.12 27.16
CA HIS A 259 -25.90 9.88 26.42
C HIS A 259 -25.18 8.64 26.93
N TYR A 260 -24.52 7.93 26.01
CA TYR A 260 -23.72 6.74 26.32
C TYR A 260 -22.49 6.69 25.42
N VAL A 261 -21.46 5.97 25.86
CA VAL A 261 -20.26 5.70 25.07
C VAL A 261 -20.46 4.41 24.27
N GLU A 262 -20.40 4.53 22.95
CA GLU A 262 -20.28 3.41 22.02
C GLU A 262 -18.78 3.16 21.76
N HIS A 263 -18.24 2.05 22.28
CA HIS A 263 -16.89 1.62 21.94
C HIS A 263 -16.85 1.06 20.52
N ARG A 264 -16.00 1.65 19.69
CA ARG A 264 -15.70 1.18 18.35
C ARG A 264 -14.31 0.58 18.39
N LYS A 265 -14.25 -0.75 18.28
CA LYS A 265 -13.00 -1.50 18.29
C LYS A 265 -12.07 -1.00 17.19
N GLY A 266 -10.78 -1.14 17.45
CA GLY A 266 -9.76 -0.86 16.45
C GLY A 266 -9.85 -1.87 15.31
N VAL A 267 -9.53 -1.42 14.11
CA VAL A 267 -9.72 -2.18 12.86
C VAL A 267 -8.36 -2.40 12.22
N ASN A 268 -8.04 -3.65 11.92
CA ASN A 268 -6.81 -4.01 11.20
C ASN A 268 -7.14 -4.11 9.72
N MET A 269 -7.30 -2.96 9.06
CA MET A 269 -7.90 -2.87 7.73
C MET A 269 -7.25 -3.82 6.72
N ARG A 270 -5.92 -3.94 6.71
CA ARG A 270 -5.24 -4.86 5.79
C ARG A 270 -5.65 -6.31 6.06
N CYS A 271 -5.57 -6.74 7.31
CA CYS A 271 -5.91 -8.10 7.71
C CYS A 271 -7.38 -8.44 7.45
N GLU A 272 -8.27 -7.48 7.64
CA GLU A 272 -9.72 -7.67 7.49
C GLU A 272 -10.20 -7.68 6.04
N SER A 273 -9.50 -7.02 5.11
CA SER A 273 -10.06 -6.77 3.78
C SER A 273 -9.08 -6.90 2.61
N TYR A 274 -7.77 -6.98 2.84
CA TYR A 274 -6.77 -6.88 1.76
C TYR A 274 -5.65 -7.93 1.82
N CYS A 275 -5.59 -8.74 2.87
CA CYS A 275 -4.55 -9.74 3.06
C CYS A 275 -5.08 -11.11 2.67
N ASP A 276 -4.57 -11.65 1.55
CA ASP A 276 -4.98 -12.96 1.01
C ASP A 276 -4.69 -14.14 1.95
N VAL A 277 -3.76 -13.95 2.87
CA VAL A 277 -3.31 -14.99 3.82
C VAL A 277 -3.81 -14.74 5.24
N SER A 278 -4.79 -13.85 5.40
CA SER A 278 -5.34 -13.50 6.71
C SER A 278 -5.90 -14.73 7.44
N GLU A 279 -6.54 -15.66 6.72
CA GLU A 279 -7.09 -16.90 7.28
C GLU A 279 -6.00 -17.79 7.88
N TYR A 280 -4.81 -17.83 7.29
CA TYR A 280 -3.66 -18.61 7.73
C TYR A 280 -2.74 -17.86 8.72
N CYS A 281 -3.04 -16.60 9.05
CA CYS A 281 -2.15 -15.74 9.83
C CYS A 281 -2.45 -15.78 11.35
N PHE A 282 -1.57 -16.43 12.12
CA PHE A 282 -1.72 -16.56 13.58
C PHE A 282 -1.85 -15.23 14.34
N GLN A 283 -1.13 -14.18 13.93
CA GLN A 283 -1.25 -12.85 14.57
C GLN A 283 -2.67 -12.30 14.40
N TYR A 284 -3.23 -12.41 13.19
CA TYR A 284 -4.58 -11.92 12.95
C TYR A 284 -5.64 -12.76 13.66
N GLN A 285 -5.50 -14.08 13.69
CA GLN A 285 -6.38 -14.95 14.48
C GLN A 285 -6.35 -14.59 15.97
N SER A 286 -5.17 -14.31 16.52
CA SER A 286 -5.02 -13.85 17.91
C SER A 286 -5.70 -12.50 18.15
N ILE A 287 -5.54 -11.55 17.23
CA ILE A 287 -6.22 -10.24 17.28
C ILE A 287 -7.75 -10.40 17.26
N LYS A 288 -8.30 -11.30 16.42
CA LYS A 288 -9.74 -11.57 16.37
C LYS A 288 -10.27 -12.04 17.72
N VAL A 289 -9.61 -13.03 18.33
CA VAL A 289 -10.01 -13.57 19.64
C VAL A 289 -9.97 -12.49 20.72
N GLN A 290 -8.91 -11.67 20.76
CA GLN A 290 -8.81 -10.56 21.72
C GLN A 290 -9.92 -9.52 21.52
N ASN A 291 -10.26 -9.22 20.27
CA ASN A 291 -11.34 -8.29 19.95
C ASN A 291 -12.70 -8.84 20.36
N GLU A 292 -12.95 -10.15 20.25
CA GLU A 292 -14.18 -10.78 20.72
C GLU A 292 -14.31 -10.73 22.25
N GLN A 293 -13.21 -10.93 22.99
CA GLN A 293 -13.22 -10.87 24.47
C GLN A 293 -13.42 -9.47 25.06
N LYS A 294 -13.08 -8.41 24.31
CA LYS A 294 -13.30 -7.01 24.71
C LYS A 294 -14.71 -6.50 24.37
N SER A 295 -15.53 -7.32 23.71
CA SER A 295 -16.88 -6.97 23.26
C SER A 295 -17.94 -7.20 24.32
#